data_AF-A0A1Y1W1U8-F1
#
_entry.id   AF-A0A1Y1W1U8-F1
#
_cell.length_a   1.000
_cell.length_b   1.000
_cell.length_c   1.000
_cell.angle_alpha   90.00
_cell.angle_beta   90.00
_cell.angle_gamma   90.00
#
_symmetry.space_group_name_H-M   'P 1'
#
loop_
_entity.id
_entity.type
_entity.pdbx_description
1 polymer ?
#
loop_
_entity_poly.entity_id
_entity_poly.type
_entity_poly.pdbx_seq_one_letter_code
_entity_poly.pdbx_strand_id
1 'polypeptide(L)'
;VEIAFRDQYVGRSDMWRMWRYLAKGVVHTNKQTNLEGLIRASVRRIYKDGKQVACGYIDDSTQAIFRSESGRFILFIQMSEEMWSYQEDSNLCFEKAVNHFLADLFKRWSDMQLNHMVTIVMFSRWCYHTSDSVFFQDLEWDRDRDRYYRDYYKVIADMDVRSDWSVFLPDILAEFRNYRRDIQEMYDSSGYRLRGDLSKANQGNILEAINLGINTLASNHLDRDLSRTGLSIIVITPSFGVFDVPKKLLRMTTERMLTQGMRVDLVCLAPKPLFKPPVFRFKS
;
A
#
# COMPACT_ATOMS: atom_id res chain seq x y z
N VAL A 1 -23.93 -10.74 1.29
CA VAL A 1 -23.32 -11.56 2.36
C VAL A 1 -21.81 -11.50 2.24
N GLU A 2 -21.11 -11.17 3.31
CA GLU A 2 -19.65 -11.12 3.37
C GLU A 2 -19.09 -12.46 3.86
N ILE A 3 -18.28 -13.10 3.02
CA ILE A 3 -17.66 -14.41 3.24
C ILE A 3 -16.15 -14.20 3.30
N ALA A 4 -15.53 -14.66 4.39
CA ALA A 4 -14.10 -14.53 4.61
C ALA A 4 -13.38 -15.88 4.50
N PHE A 5 -12.17 -15.83 3.95
CA PHE A 5 -11.23 -16.95 3.89
C PHE A 5 -9.98 -16.64 4.72
N ARG A 6 -9.43 -17.64 5.39
CA ARG A 6 -8.25 -17.49 6.25
C ARG A 6 -7.25 -18.62 5.98
N ASP A 7 -5.97 -18.25 5.91
CA ASP A 7 -4.81 -19.14 5.79
C ASP A 7 -4.93 -20.17 4.63
N GLN A 8 -5.53 -19.74 3.52
CA GLN A 8 -5.68 -20.55 2.31
C GLN A 8 -5.75 -19.68 1.05
N TYR A 9 -5.27 -20.25 -0.06
CA TYR A 9 -5.51 -19.77 -1.41
C TYR A 9 -6.85 -20.29 -1.94
N VAL A 10 -7.62 -19.42 -2.60
CA VAL A 10 -8.95 -19.68 -3.16
C VAL A 10 -9.03 -18.98 -4.50
N GLY A 11 -9.26 -19.73 -5.57
CA GLY A 11 -9.47 -19.17 -6.90
C GLY A 11 -10.89 -18.58 -7.05
N ARG A 12 -11.10 -17.74 -8.08
CA ARG A 12 -12.45 -17.21 -8.39
C ARG A 12 -13.46 -18.32 -8.72
N SER A 13 -13.01 -19.42 -9.35
CA SER A 13 -13.82 -20.62 -9.59
C SER A 13 -14.33 -21.23 -8.28
N ASP A 14 -13.46 -21.29 -7.28
CA ASP A 14 -13.74 -21.88 -5.97
C ASP A 14 -14.66 -20.98 -5.16
N MET A 15 -14.47 -19.65 -5.22
CA MET A 15 -15.40 -18.67 -4.66
C MET A 15 -16.80 -18.84 -5.27
N TRP A 16 -16.89 -19.03 -6.58
CA TRP A 16 -18.17 -19.24 -7.25
C TRP A 16 -18.84 -20.56 -6.85
N ARG A 17 -18.07 -21.65 -6.70
CA ARG A 17 -18.58 -22.93 -6.20
C ARG A 17 -19.05 -22.81 -4.75
N MET A 18 -18.29 -22.12 -3.90
CA MET A 18 -18.68 -21.83 -2.51
C MET A 18 -19.97 -21.02 -2.47
N TRP A 19 -20.13 -20.03 -3.36
CA TRP A 19 -21.37 -19.27 -3.45
C TRP A 19 -22.56 -20.14 -3.83
N ARG A 20 -22.39 -20.99 -4.86
CA ARG A 20 -23.44 -21.94 -5.27
C ARG A 20 -23.82 -22.93 -4.17
N TYR A 21 -22.86 -23.36 -3.36
CA TYR A 21 -23.11 -24.22 -2.21
C TYR A 21 -23.94 -23.53 -1.12
N LEU A 22 -23.76 -22.22 -0.93
CA LEU A 22 -24.52 -21.44 0.06
C LEU A 22 -25.85 -20.92 -0.47
N ALA A 23 -26.03 -20.89 -1.79
CA ALA A 23 -27.26 -20.43 -2.43
C ALA A 23 -28.46 -21.25 -1.96
N LYS A 24 -29.62 -20.58 -1.85
CA LYS A 24 -30.89 -21.18 -1.40
C LYS A 24 -30.85 -21.79 0.00
N GLY A 25 -29.88 -21.39 0.82
CA GLY A 25 -29.71 -21.80 2.21
C GLY A 25 -29.85 -20.64 3.20
N VAL A 26 -30.04 -20.99 4.49
CA VAL A 26 -30.00 -20.03 5.59
C VAL A 26 -28.55 -19.85 6.07
N VAL A 27 -28.15 -18.60 6.25
CA VAL A 27 -26.84 -18.20 6.80
C VAL A 27 -27.03 -17.36 8.05
N HIS A 28 -26.06 -17.44 8.96
CA HIS A 28 -25.96 -16.58 10.13
C HIS A 28 -24.51 -16.11 10.29
N THR A 29 -24.33 -15.04 11.06
CA THR A 29 -23.00 -14.52 11.41
C THR A 29 -22.16 -15.62 12.06
N ASN A 30 -20.88 -15.68 11.69
CA ASN A 30 -19.90 -16.68 12.10
C ASN A 30 -20.21 -18.13 11.69
N LYS A 31 -21.16 -18.36 10.77
CA LYS A 31 -21.37 -19.69 10.19
C LYS A 31 -20.10 -20.14 9.47
N GLN A 32 -19.51 -21.24 9.93
CA GLN A 32 -18.42 -21.92 9.25
C GLN A 32 -18.97 -22.78 8.12
N THR A 33 -18.32 -22.75 6.98
CA THR A 33 -18.74 -23.45 5.77
C THR A 33 -17.53 -24.16 5.19
N ASN A 34 -17.68 -25.44 4.87
CA ASN A 34 -16.60 -26.23 4.30
C ASN A 34 -17.11 -26.88 3.01
N LEU A 35 -16.56 -26.43 1.88
CA LEU A 35 -16.90 -27.00 0.58
C LEU A 35 -16.01 -28.24 0.37
N GLU A 36 -16.62 -29.42 0.49
CA GLU A 36 -16.01 -30.72 0.17
C GLU A 36 -14.67 -30.99 0.89
N GLY A 37 -14.45 -30.39 2.05
CA GLY A 37 -13.19 -30.53 2.80
C GLY A 37 -12.04 -29.69 2.25
N LEU A 38 -12.21 -29.01 1.12
CA LEU A 38 -11.17 -28.33 0.38
C LEU A 38 -11.09 -26.84 0.71
N ILE A 39 -12.24 -26.16 0.81
CA ILE A 39 -12.29 -24.70 0.99
C ILE A 39 -13.07 -24.39 2.26
N ARG A 40 -12.38 -23.81 3.24
CA ARG A 40 -12.98 -23.38 4.51
C ARG A 40 -13.32 -21.89 4.44
N ALA A 41 -14.55 -21.51 4.70
CA ALA A 41 -14.94 -20.11 4.73
C ALA A 41 -15.84 -19.82 5.92
N SER A 42 -15.93 -18.55 6.29
CA SER A 42 -16.80 -18.10 7.36
C SER A 42 -17.64 -16.92 6.92
N VAL A 43 -18.91 -16.90 7.29
CA VAL A 43 -19.80 -15.75 7.05
C VAL A 43 -19.50 -14.70 8.12
N ARG A 44 -18.93 -13.56 7.74
CA ARG A 44 -18.56 -12.50 8.70
C ARG A 44 -19.66 -11.49 8.92
N ARG A 45 -20.28 -11.02 7.84
CA ARG A 45 -21.31 -9.97 7.91
C ARG A 45 -22.42 -10.24 6.93
N ILE A 46 -23.64 -9.96 7.34
CA ILE A 46 -24.83 -10.04 6.49
C ILE A 46 -25.46 -8.66 6.50
N TYR A 47 -25.76 -8.15 5.32
CA TYR A 47 -26.38 -6.84 5.14
C TYR A 47 -27.71 -7.03 4.42
N LYS A 48 -28.75 -6.37 4.94
CA LYS A 48 -30.06 -6.24 4.30
C LYS A 48 -30.51 -4.79 4.42
N ASP A 49 -30.87 -4.18 3.30
CA ASP A 49 -31.33 -2.78 3.24
C ASP A 49 -30.39 -1.79 3.95
N GLY A 50 -29.07 -2.00 3.78
CA GLY A 50 -28.02 -1.18 4.40
C GLY A 50 -27.77 -1.44 5.89
N LYS A 51 -28.56 -2.30 6.54
CA LYS A 51 -28.39 -2.67 7.96
C LYS A 51 -27.74 -4.03 8.10
N GLN A 52 -26.87 -4.16 9.11
CA GLN A 52 -26.29 -5.44 9.46
C GLN A 52 -27.32 -6.30 10.20
N VAL A 53 -27.49 -7.56 9.77
CA VAL A 53 -28.39 -8.53 10.38
C VAL A 53 -27.62 -9.77 10.85
N ALA A 54 -28.16 -10.49 11.83
CA ALA A 54 -27.50 -11.66 12.42
C ALA A 54 -27.70 -12.94 11.60
N CYS A 55 -28.81 -13.05 10.86
CA CYS A 55 -29.14 -14.18 10.02
C CYS A 55 -29.98 -13.75 8.82
N GLY A 56 -30.05 -14.62 7.81
CA GLY A 56 -30.83 -14.39 6.61
C GLY A 56 -30.86 -15.62 5.70
N TYR A 57 -31.83 -15.63 4.78
CA TYR A 57 -31.91 -16.61 3.71
C TYR A 57 -31.26 -16.05 2.45
N ILE A 58 -30.44 -16.85 1.77
CA ILE A 58 -29.82 -16.47 0.50
C ILE A 58 -30.77 -16.84 -0.63
N ASP A 59 -31.34 -15.81 -1.26
CA ASP A 59 -32.11 -15.92 -2.48
C ASP A 59 -31.27 -15.57 -3.72
N ASP A 60 -31.87 -15.64 -4.91
CA ASP A 60 -31.21 -15.32 -6.18
C ASP A 60 -30.90 -13.82 -6.33
N SER A 61 -31.47 -12.95 -5.49
CA SER A 61 -31.20 -11.50 -5.47
C SER A 61 -30.01 -11.12 -4.57
N THR A 62 -29.57 -12.03 -3.71
CA THR A 62 -28.48 -11.80 -2.77
C THR A 62 -27.13 -11.81 -3.47
N GLN A 63 -26.26 -10.86 -3.14
CA GLN A 63 -24.88 -10.80 -3.66
C GLN A 63 -23.85 -11.21 -2.61
N ALA A 64 -22.82 -11.93 -3.06
CA ALA A 64 -21.68 -12.33 -2.24
C ALA A 64 -20.54 -11.30 -2.31
N ILE A 65 -19.92 -11.04 -1.18
CA ILE A 65 -18.69 -10.25 -1.07
C ILE A 65 -17.64 -11.17 -0.45
N PHE A 66 -16.60 -11.48 -1.21
CA PHE A 66 -15.50 -12.31 -0.72
C PHE A 66 -14.39 -11.44 -0.14
N ARG A 67 -13.89 -11.82 1.03
CA ARG A 67 -12.79 -11.15 1.72
C ARG A 67 -11.73 -12.18 2.11
N SER A 68 -10.49 -11.74 2.13
CA SER A 68 -9.36 -12.54 2.58
C SER A 68 -8.84 -11.96 3.90
N GLU A 69 -8.70 -12.82 4.90
CA GLU A 69 -8.08 -12.52 6.19
C GLU A 69 -6.58 -12.84 6.19
N SER A 70 -6.09 -13.43 5.10
CA SER A 70 -4.67 -13.71 4.85
C SER A 70 -4.27 -13.19 3.45
N GLY A 71 -3.91 -11.91 3.40
CA GLY A 71 -3.48 -11.22 2.19
C GLY A 71 -1.98 -10.89 2.17
N ARG A 72 -1.46 -10.61 0.98
CA ARG A 72 -0.15 -10.01 0.73
C ARG A 72 -0.32 -8.50 0.55
N PHE A 73 0.32 -7.75 1.42
CA PHE A 73 0.28 -6.29 1.47
C PHE A 73 1.66 -5.72 1.12
N ILE A 74 1.68 -4.68 0.28
CA ILE A 74 2.85 -3.83 0.10
C ILE A 74 2.51 -2.44 0.63
N LEU A 75 3.25 -1.99 1.64
CA LEU A 75 3.13 -0.66 2.22
C LEU A 75 4.26 0.20 1.67
N PHE A 76 3.91 1.18 0.85
CA PHE A 76 4.82 2.21 0.39
C PHE A 76 4.71 3.44 1.28
N ILE A 77 5.82 3.88 1.85
CA ILE A 77 5.91 5.11 2.64
C ILE A 77 6.68 6.15 1.83
N GLN A 78 6.01 7.21 1.41
CA GLN A 78 6.64 8.28 0.65
C GLN A 78 7.46 9.17 1.57
N MET A 79 8.75 9.25 1.28
CA MET A 79 9.71 10.09 1.98
C MET A 79 9.94 11.35 1.14
N SER A 80 9.30 12.45 1.53
CA SER A 80 9.42 13.76 0.89
C SER A 80 9.77 14.84 1.93
N GLU A 81 10.06 16.06 1.47
CA GLU A 81 10.38 17.21 2.35
C GLU A 81 9.36 17.36 3.50
N GLU A 82 8.08 17.19 3.21
CA GLU A 82 6.97 17.34 4.16
C GLU A 82 6.97 16.30 5.28
N MET A 83 7.63 15.14 5.13
CA MET A 83 7.73 14.15 6.21
C MET A 83 8.49 14.67 7.44
N TRP A 84 9.44 15.59 7.21
CA TRP A 84 10.22 16.27 8.26
C TRP A 84 9.61 17.62 8.68
N SER A 85 8.45 17.99 8.15
CA SER A 85 7.75 19.20 8.55
C SER A 85 6.81 18.94 9.73
N TYR A 86 6.72 19.93 10.63
CA TYR A 86 5.72 19.94 11.70
C TYR A 86 4.34 20.26 11.13
N GLN A 87 3.34 19.48 11.51
CA GLN A 87 1.95 19.79 11.21
C GLN A 87 1.33 20.68 12.31
N GLU A 88 0.05 21.06 12.12
CA GLU A 88 -0.74 21.84 13.09
C GLU A 88 -0.74 21.23 14.50
N ASP A 89 -0.69 19.90 14.58
CA ASP A 89 -0.66 19.14 15.84
C ASP A 89 0.71 19.16 16.55
N SER A 90 1.69 19.93 16.06
CA SER A 90 3.07 20.01 16.57
C SER A 90 3.87 18.69 16.54
N ASN A 91 3.33 17.65 15.94
CA ASN A 91 4.03 16.40 15.64
C ASN A 91 4.64 16.46 14.23
N LEU A 92 5.73 15.73 14.03
CA LEU A 92 6.26 15.51 12.69
C LEU A 92 5.24 14.72 11.86
N CYS A 93 5.14 15.05 10.58
CA CYS A 93 4.24 14.33 9.66
C CYS A 93 4.54 12.82 9.64
N PHE A 94 5.81 12.43 9.70
CA PHE A 94 6.21 11.03 9.78
C PHE A 94 5.76 10.34 11.09
N GLU A 95 5.87 11.02 12.23
CA GLU A 95 5.41 10.47 13.51
C GLU A 95 3.90 10.25 13.50
N LYS A 96 3.13 11.11 12.81
CA LYS A 96 1.70 10.90 12.59
C LYS A 96 1.45 9.64 11.74
N ALA A 97 2.24 9.41 10.70
CA ALA A 97 2.15 8.21 9.87
C ALA A 97 2.37 6.93 10.68
N VAL A 98 3.41 6.90 11.51
CA VAL A 98 3.81 5.71 12.27
C VAL A 98 2.96 5.53 13.53
N ASN A 99 2.93 6.54 14.39
CA ASN A 99 2.33 6.42 15.73
C ASN A 99 0.80 6.47 15.71
N HIS A 100 0.18 7.01 14.67
CA HIS A 100 -1.28 7.03 14.56
C HIS A 100 -1.74 6.03 13.50
N PHE A 101 -1.41 6.26 12.22
CA PHE A 101 -1.97 5.44 11.15
C PHE A 101 -1.49 3.97 11.19
N LEU A 102 -0.18 3.73 11.19
CA LEU A 102 0.34 2.36 11.20
C LEU A 102 0.03 1.65 12.53
N ALA A 103 0.15 2.35 13.66
CA ALA A 103 -0.22 1.79 14.96
C ALA A 103 -1.70 1.36 15.01
N ASP A 104 -2.64 2.21 14.56
CA ASP A 104 -4.06 1.86 14.51
C ASP A 104 -4.35 0.72 13.52
N LEU A 105 -3.66 0.72 12.37
CA LEU A 105 -3.80 -0.34 11.38
C LEU A 105 -3.36 -1.69 11.94
N PHE A 106 -2.17 -1.75 12.54
CA PHE A 106 -1.59 -2.96 13.11
C PHE A 106 -2.36 -3.46 14.32
N LYS A 107 -2.85 -2.54 15.18
CA LYS A 107 -3.75 -2.89 16.27
C LYS A 107 -5.03 -3.55 15.76
N ARG A 108 -5.67 -2.98 14.73
CA ARG A 108 -6.87 -3.59 14.13
C ARG A 108 -6.60 -4.96 13.51
N TRP A 109 -5.43 -5.14 12.89
CA TRP A 109 -5.03 -6.45 12.36
C TRP A 109 -4.85 -7.48 13.47
N SER A 110 -4.24 -7.09 14.59
CA SER A 110 -4.06 -7.93 15.77
C SER A 110 -5.41 -8.28 16.44
N ASP A 111 -6.28 -7.28 16.65
CA ASP A 111 -7.62 -7.46 17.24
C ASP A 111 -8.49 -8.41 16.40
N MET A 112 -8.34 -8.37 15.07
CA MET A 112 -9.02 -9.26 14.13
C MET A 112 -8.28 -10.58 13.87
N GLN A 113 -7.10 -10.78 14.49
CA GLN A 113 -6.24 -11.95 14.33
C GLN A 113 -5.92 -12.28 12.86
N LEU A 114 -5.59 -11.26 12.09
CA LEU A 114 -5.30 -11.37 10.65
C LEU A 114 -3.84 -11.80 10.41
N ASN A 115 -3.64 -12.67 9.43
CA ASN A 115 -2.33 -13.26 9.11
C ASN A 115 -1.81 -12.74 7.76
N HIS A 116 -1.48 -11.46 7.71
CA HIS A 116 -1.01 -10.81 6.49
C HIS A 116 0.50 -10.98 6.30
N MET A 117 0.91 -11.17 5.04
CA MET A 117 2.31 -11.03 4.62
C MET A 117 2.53 -9.59 4.18
N VAL A 118 3.54 -8.93 4.73
CA VAL A 118 3.72 -7.49 4.54
C VAL A 118 5.14 -7.20 4.07
N THR A 119 5.24 -6.45 2.99
CA THR A 119 6.49 -5.80 2.55
C THR A 119 6.35 -4.30 2.82
N ILE A 120 7.33 -3.68 3.49
CA ILE A 120 7.34 -2.25 3.79
C ILE A 120 8.51 -1.60 3.05
N VAL A 121 8.21 -0.61 2.21
CA VAL A 121 9.19 0.08 1.36
C VAL A 121 9.08 1.58 1.57
N MET A 122 10.17 2.22 1.98
CA MET A 122 10.31 3.67 1.91
C MET A 122 10.78 4.06 0.51
N PHE A 123 10.12 5.05 -0.09
CA PHE A 123 10.49 5.55 -1.41
C PHE A 123 10.59 7.07 -1.42
N SER A 124 11.62 7.61 -2.06
CA SER A 124 11.82 9.06 -2.22
C SER A 124 12.33 9.39 -3.60
N ARG A 125 12.16 10.65 -3.98
CA ARG A 125 12.87 11.28 -5.09
C ARG A 125 13.75 12.38 -4.54
N TRP A 126 15.03 12.32 -4.89
CA TRP A 126 16.05 13.29 -4.52
C TRP A 126 16.45 14.10 -5.75
N CYS A 127 16.52 15.42 -5.59
CA CYS A 127 16.90 16.34 -6.64
C CYS A 127 18.33 16.85 -6.40
N TYR A 128 19.10 16.96 -7.47
CA TYR A 128 20.51 17.35 -7.44
C TYR A 128 20.74 18.55 -8.35
N HIS A 129 21.71 19.38 -7.99
CA HIS A 129 22.12 20.50 -8.83
C HIS A 129 22.97 20.02 -10.01
N THR A 130 23.02 20.80 -11.09
CA THR A 130 23.84 20.51 -12.28
C THR A 130 25.33 20.36 -11.95
N SER A 131 25.82 21.06 -10.92
CA SER A 131 27.19 20.89 -10.41
C SER A 131 27.45 19.50 -9.82
N ASP A 132 26.40 18.83 -9.36
CA ASP A 132 26.48 17.52 -8.74
C ASP A 132 26.38 16.40 -9.78
N SER A 133 25.95 16.68 -11.01
CA SER A 133 25.73 15.64 -12.02
C SER A 133 27.00 14.91 -12.42
N VAL A 134 28.17 15.54 -12.25
CA VAL A 134 29.48 14.95 -12.54
C VAL A 134 29.77 13.74 -11.63
N PHE A 135 29.13 13.66 -10.47
CA PHE A 135 29.37 12.63 -9.47
C PHE A 135 28.49 11.38 -9.66
N PHE A 136 27.51 11.45 -10.57
CA PHE A 136 26.52 10.40 -10.73
C PHE A 136 26.35 10.03 -12.20
N GLN A 137 26.43 8.74 -12.50
CA GLN A 137 26.23 8.24 -13.86
C GLN A 137 24.74 8.07 -14.21
N ASP A 138 23.87 7.91 -13.21
CA ASP A 138 22.48 7.47 -13.39
C ASP A 138 21.43 8.53 -12.99
N LEU A 139 21.74 9.83 -13.10
CA LEU A 139 20.75 10.87 -12.84
C LEU A 139 19.81 11.05 -14.02
N GLU A 140 18.51 11.06 -13.73
CA GLU A 140 17.50 11.44 -14.70
C GLU A 140 17.30 12.96 -14.69
N TRP A 141 16.88 13.51 -15.82
CA TRP A 141 16.71 14.95 -16.00
C TRP A 141 15.22 15.33 -16.04
N ASP A 142 14.76 16.13 -15.07
CA ASP A 142 13.40 16.70 -15.07
C ASP A 142 13.38 17.96 -15.95
N ARG A 143 12.96 17.80 -17.21
CA ARG A 143 12.91 18.88 -18.21
C ARG A 143 12.06 20.07 -17.76
N ASP A 144 10.99 19.83 -17.00
CA ASP A 144 10.07 20.87 -16.56
C ASP A 144 10.69 21.79 -15.50
N ARG A 145 11.70 21.30 -14.79
CA ARG A 145 12.25 21.96 -13.59
C ARG A 145 13.74 22.25 -13.66
N ASP A 146 14.38 21.87 -14.77
CA ASP A 146 15.79 22.12 -15.03
C ASP A 146 16.69 21.57 -13.91
N ARG A 147 16.39 20.35 -13.43
CA ARG A 147 17.11 19.70 -12.33
C ARG A 147 17.26 18.22 -12.57
N TYR A 148 18.37 17.67 -12.08
CA TYR A 148 18.58 16.23 -12.04
C TYR A 148 17.85 15.62 -10.85
N TYR A 149 17.38 14.39 -11.00
CA TYR A 149 16.81 13.63 -9.90
C TYR A 149 17.21 12.16 -9.93
N ARG A 150 17.07 11.51 -8.77
CA ARG A 150 17.20 10.06 -8.60
C ARG A 150 16.15 9.55 -7.62
N ASP A 151 15.56 8.42 -7.97
CA ASP A 151 14.57 7.74 -7.16
C ASP A 151 15.26 6.67 -6.29
N TYR A 152 14.96 6.69 -4.99
CA TYR A 152 15.52 5.77 -4.01
C TYR A 152 14.41 4.92 -3.39
N TYR A 153 14.67 3.61 -3.28
CA TYR A 153 13.77 2.65 -2.64
C TYR A 153 14.55 1.88 -1.58
N LYS A 154 14.07 1.95 -0.34
CA LYS A 154 14.64 1.23 0.81
C LYS A 154 13.59 0.25 1.32
N VAL A 155 13.92 -1.04 1.26
CA VAL A 155 13.08 -2.09 1.82
C VAL A 155 13.41 -2.23 3.30
N ILE A 156 12.39 -2.13 4.15
CA ILE A 156 12.52 -2.21 5.62
C ILE A 156 12.12 -3.61 6.09
N ALA A 157 11.06 -4.15 5.50
CA ALA A 157 10.60 -5.52 5.71
C ALA A 157 10.25 -6.13 4.35
N ASP A 158 10.59 -7.39 4.15
CA ASP A 158 10.27 -8.11 2.91
C ASP A 158 9.57 -9.44 3.20
N MET A 159 8.34 -9.58 2.71
CA MET A 159 7.54 -10.82 2.83
C MET A 159 7.44 -11.36 4.27
N ASP A 160 7.51 -10.45 5.25
CA ASP A 160 7.46 -10.78 6.67
C ASP A 160 6.04 -11.13 7.09
N VAL A 161 5.92 -12.03 8.07
CA VAL A 161 4.65 -12.47 8.64
C VAL A 161 4.76 -12.38 10.15
N ARG A 162 3.96 -11.50 10.76
CA ARG A 162 3.97 -11.27 12.21
C ARG A 162 2.55 -11.28 12.73
N SER A 163 2.37 -11.84 13.93
CA SER A 163 1.10 -11.79 14.66
C SER A 163 0.81 -10.38 15.18
N ASP A 164 1.85 -9.68 15.64
CA ASP A 164 1.77 -8.28 16.05
C ASP A 164 2.81 -7.44 15.30
N TRP A 165 2.31 -6.59 14.42
CA TRP A 165 3.13 -5.63 13.66
C TRP A 165 3.50 -4.39 14.47
N SER A 166 2.86 -4.15 15.61
CA SER A 166 3.14 -3.00 16.49
C SER A 166 4.58 -3.02 17.02
N VAL A 167 5.15 -4.23 17.20
CA VAL A 167 6.54 -4.44 17.61
C VAL A 167 7.55 -3.92 16.58
N PHE A 168 7.15 -3.77 15.31
CA PHE A 168 8.01 -3.30 14.23
C PHE A 168 8.03 -1.77 14.07
N LEU A 169 7.14 -1.05 14.76
CA LEU A 169 7.08 0.42 14.69
C LEU A 169 8.40 1.11 15.12
N PRO A 170 9.11 0.66 16.18
CA PRO A 170 10.39 1.24 16.55
C PRO A 170 11.47 1.10 15.47
N ASP A 171 11.48 -0.02 14.73
CA ASP A 171 12.43 -0.26 13.64
C ASP A 171 12.19 0.73 12.48
N ILE A 172 10.90 0.97 12.14
CA ILE A 172 10.51 1.98 11.14
C ILE A 172 10.97 3.38 11.57
N LEU A 173 10.82 3.73 12.85
CA LEU A 173 11.27 5.03 13.39
C LEU A 173 12.80 5.16 13.37
N ALA A 174 13.53 4.09 13.65
CA ALA A 174 14.99 4.08 13.61
C ALA A 174 15.51 4.27 12.18
N GLU A 175 14.92 3.57 11.21
CA GLU A 175 15.25 3.74 9.79
C GLU A 175 14.97 5.16 9.30
N PHE A 176 13.87 5.79 9.72
CA PHE A 176 13.57 7.18 9.37
C PHE A 176 14.65 8.17 9.81
N ARG A 177 15.19 8.00 11.03
CA ARG A 177 16.24 8.87 11.57
C ARG A 177 17.52 8.79 10.76
N ASN A 178 17.86 7.59 10.26
CA ASN A 178 19.05 7.36 9.46
C ASN A 178 18.84 7.68 7.96
N TYR A 179 17.61 7.60 7.46
CA TYR A 179 17.28 7.70 6.03
C TYR A 179 17.87 8.92 5.32
N ARG A 180 17.72 10.11 5.90
CA ARG A 180 18.24 11.35 5.31
C ARG A 180 19.76 11.33 5.25
N ARG A 181 20.39 10.86 6.32
CA ARG A 181 21.85 10.79 6.44
C ARG A 181 22.43 9.80 5.43
N ASP A 182 21.85 8.60 5.36
CA ASP A 182 22.33 7.52 4.49
C ASP A 182 22.32 7.89 3.00
N ILE A 183 21.43 8.78 2.57
CA ILE A 183 21.33 9.23 1.18
C ILE A 183 22.18 10.49 0.92
N GLN A 184 22.23 11.43 1.86
CA GLN A 184 22.98 12.69 1.68
C GLN A 184 24.48 12.55 1.89
N GLU A 185 24.92 11.65 2.77
CA GLU A 185 26.33 11.48 3.07
C GLU A 185 27.04 10.79 1.91
N MET A 186 27.70 11.61 1.09
CA MET A 186 28.59 11.12 0.06
C MET A 186 30.02 11.50 0.37
N TYR A 187 30.90 10.50 0.22
CA TYR A 187 32.33 10.67 0.35
C TYR A 187 32.88 11.26 -0.94
N ASP A 188 33.43 12.46 -0.87
CA ASP A 188 34.17 13.09 -1.95
C ASP A 188 35.66 13.14 -1.57
N SER A 189 36.51 13.33 -2.57
CA SER A 189 37.94 13.62 -2.46
C SER A 189 38.29 14.81 -1.55
N SER A 190 37.31 15.65 -1.20
CA SER A 190 37.43 16.79 -0.28
C SER A 190 36.74 16.58 1.08
N GLY A 191 36.27 15.36 1.38
CA GLY A 191 35.57 14.99 2.62
C GLY A 191 34.07 14.69 2.39
N TYR A 192 33.34 14.51 3.49
CA TYR A 192 31.89 14.29 3.46
C TYR A 192 31.17 15.60 3.08
N ARG A 193 30.39 15.58 2.00
CA ARG A 193 29.50 16.69 1.64
C ARG A 193 28.08 16.20 1.53
N LEU A 194 27.15 16.93 2.15
CA LEU A 194 25.73 16.71 1.99
C LEU A 194 25.31 17.22 0.62
N ARG A 195 24.88 16.32 -0.28
CA ARG A 195 24.39 16.67 -1.61
C ARG A 195 22.99 16.10 -1.82
N GLY A 196 22.19 16.86 -2.55
CA GLY A 196 20.82 16.50 -2.90
C GLY A 196 19.79 16.94 -1.87
N ASP A 197 18.65 17.39 -2.38
CA ASP A 197 17.49 17.79 -1.62
C ASP A 197 16.32 16.85 -1.87
N LEU A 198 15.51 16.60 -0.84
CA LEU A 198 14.27 15.85 -1.00
C LEU A 198 13.29 16.63 -1.87
N SER A 199 12.66 15.93 -2.80
CA SER A 199 11.54 16.49 -3.55
C SER A 199 10.30 16.65 -2.65
N LYS A 200 9.39 17.53 -3.09
CA LYS A 200 8.07 17.69 -2.48
C LYS A 200 7.16 16.51 -2.79
N ALA A 201 6.17 16.27 -1.93
CA ALA A 201 5.27 15.11 -2.04
C ALA A 201 4.53 15.05 -3.38
N ASN A 202 4.15 16.20 -3.94
CA ASN A 202 3.49 16.31 -5.24
C ASN A 202 4.39 15.95 -6.43
N GLN A 203 5.72 15.99 -6.25
CA GLN A 203 6.71 15.74 -7.30
C GLN A 203 7.31 14.34 -7.22
N GLY A 204 6.89 13.55 -6.24
CA GLY A 204 7.42 12.23 -5.98
C GLY A 204 7.08 11.19 -7.05
N ASN A 205 7.79 10.09 -6.96
CA ASN A 205 7.75 8.92 -7.82
C ASN A 205 6.62 7.93 -7.44
N ILE A 206 5.42 8.44 -7.17
CA ILE A 206 4.30 7.63 -6.65
C ILE A 206 3.82 6.59 -7.67
N LEU A 207 3.73 6.94 -8.95
CA LEU A 207 3.24 6.02 -9.99
C LEU A 207 4.27 4.94 -10.31
N GLU A 208 5.55 5.28 -10.23
CA GLU A 208 6.69 4.39 -10.38
C GLU A 208 6.70 3.37 -9.22
N ALA A 209 6.52 3.82 -7.98
CA ALA A 209 6.39 2.94 -6.81
C ALA A 209 5.18 1.99 -6.94
N ILE A 210 4.03 2.50 -7.36
CA ILE A 210 2.84 1.66 -7.61
C ILE A 210 3.14 0.63 -8.71
N ASN A 211 3.75 1.04 -9.82
CA ASN A 211 4.11 0.11 -10.90
C ASN A 211 5.11 -0.94 -10.46
N LEU A 212 6.06 -0.60 -9.60
CA LEU A 212 7.00 -1.54 -8.99
C LEU A 212 6.24 -2.58 -8.16
N GLY A 213 5.34 -2.13 -7.28
CA GLY A 213 4.51 -3.03 -6.47
C GLY A 213 3.59 -3.93 -7.30
N ILE A 214 2.98 -3.38 -8.35
CA ILE A 214 2.19 -4.14 -9.32
C ILE A 214 3.04 -5.21 -9.98
N ASN A 215 4.27 -4.89 -10.39
CA ASN A 215 5.17 -5.86 -11.02
C ASN A 215 5.52 -7.01 -10.07
N THR A 216 5.83 -6.70 -8.81
CA THR A 216 6.12 -7.70 -7.78
C THR A 216 4.93 -8.63 -7.53
N LEU A 217 3.70 -8.10 -7.54
CA LEU A 217 2.48 -8.87 -7.31
C LEU A 217 1.94 -9.57 -8.57
N ALA A 218 2.30 -9.10 -9.77
CA ALA A 218 1.96 -9.75 -11.03
C ALA A 218 2.63 -11.12 -11.19
N SER A 219 3.87 -11.23 -10.68
CA SER A 219 4.68 -12.45 -10.76
C SER A 219 4.24 -13.57 -9.80
N ASN A 220 3.13 -13.39 -9.07
CA ASN A 220 2.55 -14.39 -8.15
C ASN A 220 2.10 -15.71 -8.83
N HIS A 221 2.16 -15.80 -10.15
CA HIS A 221 1.85 -17.04 -10.89
C HIS A 221 3.02 -18.01 -10.97
N LEU A 222 4.26 -17.53 -10.76
CA LEU A 222 5.47 -18.35 -10.79
C LEU A 222 5.59 -19.14 -9.47
N ASP A 223 5.55 -18.43 -8.34
CA ASP A 223 5.62 -19.00 -6.99
C ASP A 223 4.40 -18.58 -6.18
N ARG A 224 3.31 -19.34 -6.35
CA ARG A 224 2.04 -19.02 -5.70
C ARG A 224 2.06 -19.43 -4.23
N ASP A 225 1.85 -18.46 -3.35
CA ASP A 225 1.56 -18.72 -1.94
C ASP A 225 0.18 -19.39 -1.80
N LEU A 226 0.17 -20.63 -1.32
CA LEU A 226 -1.05 -21.42 -1.12
C LEU A 226 -1.80 -21.05 0.17
N SER A 227 -1.23 -20.19 1.01
CA SER A 227 -1.83 -19.75 2.28
C SER A 227 -2.55 -18.41 2.18
N ARG A 228 -2.44 -17.70 1.05
CA ARG A 228 -2.92 -16.31 0.91
C ARG A 228 -3.62 -16.06 -0.41
N THR A 229 -4.62 -15.20 -0.39
CA THR A 229 -5.42 -14.84 -1.58
C THR A 229 -5.41 -13.36 -1.91
N GLY A 230 -5.59 -12.51 -0.89
CA GLY A 230 -5.76 -11.08 -1.10
C GLY A 230 -4.44 -10.43 -1.52
N LEU A 231 -4.48 -9.52 -2.50
CA LEU A 231 -3.35 -8.67 -2.87
C LEU A 231 -3.77 -7.21 -2.66
N SER A 232 -2.95 -6.42 -1.97
CA SER A 232 -3.25 -5.01 -1.75
C SER A 232 -1.97 -4.18 -1.69
N ILE A 233 -2.03 -2.99 -2.28
CA ILE A 233 -0.97 -1.98 -2.14
C ILE A 233 -1.55 -0.83 -1.33
N ILE A 234 -0.83 -0.39 -0.31
CA ILE A 234 -1.16 0.80 0.48
C ILE A 234 -0.04 1.80 0.28
N VAL A 235 -0.38 3.00 -0.18
CA VAL A 235 0.58 4.09 -0.36
C VAL A 235 0.29 5.17 0.66
N ILE A 236 1.26 5.43 1.54
CA ILE A 236 1.21 6.44 2.58
C ILE A 236 2.01 7.65 2.10
N THR A 237 1.37 8.80 2.01
CA THR A 237 1.94 10.02 1.45
C THR A 237 1.66 11.22 2.34
N PRO A 238 2.60 12.15 2.49
CA PRO A 238 2.35 13.41 3.19
C PRO A 238 1.65 14.46 2.31
N SER A 239 1.26 14.11 1.07
CA SER A 239 0.55 14.99 0.14
C SER A 239 -0.93 15.20 0.53
N PHE A 240 -1.53 16.28 0.02
CA PHE A 240 -2.98 16.53 0.00
C PHE A 240 -3.72 15.70 -1.08
N GLY A 241 -3.02 14.76 -1.73
CA GLY A 241 -3.56 13.96 -2.82
C GLY A 241 -3.47 14.63 -4.19
N VAL A 242 -2.57 15.61 -4.37
CA VAL A 242 -2.24 16.21 -5.67
C VAL A 242 -0.87 15.72 -6.12
N PHE A 243 -0.76 15.21 -7.35
CA PHE A 243 0.49 14.68 -7.89
C PHE A 243 0.74 15.18 -9.31
N ASP A 244 1.99 15.57 -9.57
CA ASP A 244 2.47 15.98 -10.89
C ASP A 244 3.03 14.76 -11.62
N VAL A 245 2.30 14.27 -12.62
CA VAL A 245 2.62 13.00 -13.29
C VAL A 245 2.60 13.12 -14.81
N PRO A 246 3.48 12.36 -15.52
CA PRO A 246 3.41 12.28 -16.96
C PRO A 246 2.17 11.46 -17.40
N LYS A 247 1.42 11.99 -18.37
CA LYS A 247 0.17 11.39 -18.87
C LYS A 247 0.35 9.94 -19.35
N LYS A 248 1.48 9.65 -20.00
CA LYS A 248 1.80 8.30 -20.50
C LYS A 248 1.93 7.27 -19.36
N LEU A 249 2.61 7.64 -18.27
CA LEU A 249 2.80 6.76 -17.13
C LEU A 249 1.47 6.50 -16.42
N LEU A 250 0.66 7.52 -16.19
CA LEU A 250 -0.66 7.37 -15.56
C LEU A 250 -1.55 6.42 -16.36
N ARG A 251 -1.56 6.54 -17.69
CA ARG A 251 -2.30 5.63 -18.57
C ARG A 251 -1.79 4.19 -18.41
N MET A 252 -0.48 3.98 -18.48
CA MET A 252 0.11 2.65 -18.31
C MET A 252 -0.25 2.04 -16.95
N THR A 253 -0.11 2.81 -15.86
CA THR A 253 -0.44 2.33 -14.50
C THR A 253 -1.91 1.96 -14.40
N THR A 254 -2.81 2.77 -14.98
CA THR A 254 -4.25 2.50 -14.96
C THR A 254 -4.60 1.22 -15.71
N GLU A 255 -4.05 1.03 -16.91
CA GLU A 255 -4.25 -0.19 -17.70
C GLU A 255 -3.73 -1.44 -16.95
N ARG A 256 -2.56 -1.34 -16.29
CA ARG A 256 -2.00 -2.43 -15.48
C ARG A 256 -2.84 -2.74 -14.25
N MET A 257 -3.30 -1.72 -13.51
CA MET A 257 -4.16 -1.89 -12.35
C MET A 257 -5.48 -2.57 -12.72
N LEU A 258 -6.10 -2.16 -13.84
CA LEU A 258 -7.36 -2.75 -14.32
C LEU A 258 -7.17 -4.19 -14.79
N THR A 259 -6.10 -4.47 -15.55
CA THR A 259 -5.83 -5.80 -16.10
C THR A 259 -5.56 -6.82 -15.00
N GLN A 260 -4.78 -6.44 -13.98
CA GLN A 260 -4.46 -7.32 -12.86
C GLN A 260 -5.54 -7.32 -11.77
N GLY A 261 -6.48 -6.37 -11.81
CA GLY A 261 -7.53 -6.23 -10.81
C GLY A 261 -6.98 -5.88 -9.43
N MET A 262 -5.88 -5.14 -9.38
CA MET A 262 -5.20 -4.79 -8.13
C MET A 262 -5.76 -3.50 -7.54
N ARG A 263 -5.99 -3.54 -6.23
CA ARG A 263 -6.41 -2.36 -5.47
C ARG A 263 -5.20 -1.64 -4.89
N VAL A 264 -5.19 -0.33 -5.08
CA VAL A 264 -4.24 0.59 -4.44
C VAL A 264 -5.04 1.51 -3.53
N ASP A 265 -4.72 1.49 -2.24
CA ASP A 265 -5.30 2.39 -1.26
C ASP A 265 -4.31 3.53 -0.98
N LEU A 266 -4.75 4.77 -1.20
CA LEU A 266 -3.95 5.96 -0.97
C LEU A 266 -4.32 6.58 0.38
N VAL A 267 -3.34 6.77 1.25
CA VAL A 267 -3.48 7.38 2.56
C VAL A 267 -2.71 8.69 2.60
N CYS A 268 -3.45 9.79 2.59
CA CYS A 268 -2.91 11.14 2.68
C CYS A 268 -2.83 11.57 4.15
N LEU A 269 -1.65 11.96 4.61
CA LEU A 269 -1.41 12.42 5.99
C LEU A 269 -1.72 13.91 6.18
N ALA A 270 -1.80 14.66 5.08
CA ALA A 270 -2.15 16.06 5.10
C ALA A 270 -3.64 16.26 5.46
N PRO A 271 -4.04 17.42 6.01
CA PRO A 271 -5.43 17.67 6.35
C PRO A 271 -6.33 17.59 5.12
N LYS A 272 -7.60 17.23 5.36
CA LYS A 272 -8.56 16.96 4.29
C LYS A 272 -8.75 18.19 3.41
N PRO A 273 -8.47 18.11 2.09
CA PRO A 273 -8.64 19.23 1.19
C PRO A 273 -10.13 19.50 0.87
N LEU A 274 -10.41 20.67 0.30
CA LEU A 274 -11.75 21.07 -0.18
C LEU A 274 -12.17 20.40 -1.50
N PHE A 275 -11.23 19.78 -2.22
CA PHE A 275 -11.50 18.99 -3.43
C PHE A 275 -11.50 17.50 -3.11
N LYS A 276 -11.89 16.65 -4.07
CA LYS A 276 -11.88 15.18 -3.94
C LYS A 276 -10.53 14.63 -4.42
N PRO A 277 -9.64 14.14 -3.53
CA PRO A 277 -8.41 13.46 -3.92
C PRO A 277 -8.70 12.02 -4.42
N PRO A 278 -7.79 11.41 -5.21
CA PRO A 278 -6.55 11.97 -5.76
C PRO A 278 -6.77 12.80 -7.04
N VAL A 279 -5.96 13.84 -7.23
CA VAL A 279 -5.92 14.69 -8.43
C VAL A 279 -4.54 14.60 -9.08
N PHE A 280 -4.51 14.24 -10.36
CA PHE A 280 -3.28 14.14 -11.15
C PHE A 280 -3.16 15.35 -12.08
N ARG A 281 -2.14 16.18 -11.88
CA ARG A 281 -1.78 17.28 -12.78
C ARG A 281 -0.77 16.78 -13.79
N PHE A 282 -1.03 17.02 -15.07
CA PHE A 282 -0.11 16.58 -16.12
C PHE A 282 1.08 17.52 -16.21
N LYS A 283 2.27 16.91 -16.20
CA LYS A 283 3.51 17.54 -16.65
C LYS A 283 3.40 17.82 -18.16
N SER A 284 3.92 18.97 -18.60
CA SER A 284 3.82 19.43 -20.00
C SER A 284 4.81 18.71 -20.90
#